data_AF-A0A8T7GRX3-F1
#
_entry.id   AF-A0A8T7GRX3-F1
#
_cell.length_a   1.000
_cell.length_b   1.000
_cell.length_c   1.000
_cell.angle_alpha   90.00
_cell.angle_beta   90.00
_cell.angle_gamma   90.00
#
_symmetry.space_group_name_H-M   'P 1'
#
loop_
_entity.id
_entity.type
_entity.pdbx_description
1 polymer ?
#
loop_
_entity_poly.entity_id
_entity_poly.type
_entity_poly.pdbx_seq_one_letter_code
_entity_poly.pdbx_strand_id
1 'polypeptide(L)'
;MNQTNQQEKQQIVNGVNISKLFATIGAIKEKPEIAKFNFRAKGKWINGGHNRTTVNEFYGACQDFKRSQPFVFEKDEPPVLLGEDHGANPVEYVFAALDGCLITSLIYHAAAKGIKIEEVETSFSGDVNLHGFLGLDENIRNGYEKIKVSFKIRADAPREKLQELVQLAQKRSPVFDIVSNPTPVEVSLE
;
A
#
# COMPACT_ATOMS: atom_id res chain seq x y z
N MET A 1 -29.47 39.17 -15.66
CA MET A 1 -28.62 38.73 -14.53
C MET A 1 -28.24 37.28 -14.79
N ASN A 2 -27.09 37.07 -15.43
CA ASN A 2 -26.54 35.74 -15.72
C ASN A 2 -25.71 35.29 -14.51
N GLN A 3 -26.15 34.26 -13.81
CA GLN A 3 -25.25 33.43 -13.01
C GLN A 3 -25.12 32.09 -13.72
N THR A 4 -24.08 32.01 -14.55
CA THR A 4 -23.66 30.76 -15.19
C THR A 4 -22.99 29.91 -14.13
N ASN A 5 -23.72 28.95 -13.56
CA ASN A 5 -23.16 27.87 -12.76
C ASN A 5 -22.38 26.93 -13.69
N GLN A 6 -21.14 27.28 -14.02
CA GLN A 6 -20.19 26.32 -14.57
C GLN A 6 -19.72 25.43 -13.42
N GLN A 7 -20.43 24.33 -13.16
CA GLN A 7 -19.80 23.18 -12.51
C GLN A 7 -18.67 22.73 -13.42
N GLU A 8 -17.43 23.06 -13.08
CA GLU A 8 -16.25 22.50 -13.75
C GLU A 8 -16.41 20.97 -13.78
N LYS A 9 -16.52 20.43 -15.00
CA LYS A 9 -16.67 18.99 -15.22
C LYS A 9 -15.45 18.30 -14.59
N GLN A 10 -15.66 17.56 -13.51
CA GLN A 10 -14.57 16.87 -12.81
C GLN A 10 -13.84 15.98 -13.80
N GLN A 11 -12.55 16.23 -14.03
CA GLN A 11 -11.75 15.41 -14.92
C GLN A 11 -11.33 14.14 -14.18
N ILE A 12 -12.00 13.03 -14.48
CA ILE A 12 -11.73 11.73 -13.87
C ILE A 12 -11.00 10.83 -14.87
N VAL A 13 -9.86 10.27 -14.48
CA VAL A 13 -9.10 9.27 -15.25
C VAL A 13 -8.78 8.10 -14.33
N ASN A 14 -9.09 6.86 -14.76
CA ASN A 14 -8.91 5.64 -13.95
C ASN A 14 -9.55 5.71 -12.55
N GLY A 15 -10.68 6.40 -12.42
CA GLY A 15 -11.36 6.63 -11.12
C GLY A 15 -10.72 7.72 -10.24
N VAL A 16 -9.62 8.34 -10.68
CA VAL A 16 -8.93 9.42 -9.95
C VAL A 16 -9.45 10.78 -10.42
N ASN A 17 -9.86 11.64 -9.48
CA ASN A 17 -10.17 13.03 -9.77
C ASN A 17 -8.87 13.83 -9.95
N ILE A 18 -8.52 14.10 -11.21
CA ILE A 18 -7.24 14.71 -11.60
C ILE A 18 -7.16 16.17 -11.15
N SER A 19 -8.28 16.90 -11.19
CA SER A 19 -8.35 18.28 -10.71
C SER A 19 -8.00 18.37 -9.21
N LYS A 20 -8.57 17.48 -8.39
CA LYS A 20 -8.26 17.40 -6.95
C LYS A 20 -6.83 16.94 -6.68
N LEU A 21 -6.31 16.01 -7.48
CA LEU A 21 -4.93 15.56 -7.36
C LEU A 21 -3.95 16.72 -7.56
N PHE A 22 -4.09 17.49 -8.64
CA PHE A 22 -3.21 18.64 -8.91
C PHE A 22 -3.43 19.78 -7.92
N ALA A 23 -4.66 20.02 -7.46
CA ALA A 23 -4.92 20.97 -6.37
C ALA A 23 -4.19 20.57 -5.08
N THR A 24 -4.20 19.27 -4.72
CA THR A 24 -3.46 18.74 -3.57
C THR A 24 -1.96 18.94 -3.73
N ILE A 25 -1.41 18.67 -4.92
CA ILE A 25 0.00 18.93 -5.22
C ILE A 25 0.33 20.42 -5.06
N GLY A 26 -0.54 21.30 -5.55
CA GLY A 26 -0.40 22.75 -5.39
C GLY A 26 -0.36 23.16 -3.92
N ALA A 27 -1.33 22.69 -3.13
CA ALA A 27 -1.40 22.97 -1.69
C ALA A 27 -0.15 22.48 -0.95
N ILE A 28 0.38 21.31 -1.28
CA ILE A 28 1.62 20.80 -0.70
C ILE A 28 2.83 21.64 -1.11
N LYS A 29 2.91 22.12 -2.36
CA LYS A 29 4.00 22.99 -2.81
C LYS A 29 4.00 24.34 -2.08
N GLU A 30 2.82 24.89 -1.84
CA GLU A 30 2.64 26.14 -1.10
C GLU A 30 2.90 25.96 0.40
N LYS A 31 2.43 24.84 0.96
CA LYS A 31 2.48 24.54 2.39
C LYS A 31 2.99 23.10 2.63
N PRO A 32 4.31 22.88 2.58
CA PRO A 32 4.93 21.54 2.62
C PRO A 32 4.55 20.67 3.82
N GLU A 33 4.23 21.27 4.96
CA GLU A 33 3.81 20.58 6.18
C GLU A 33 2.51 19.79 6.02
N ILE A 34 1.65 20.15 5.05
CA ILE A 34 0.42 19.39 4.75
C ILE A 34 0.75 17.95 4.35
N ALA A 35 1.94 17.71 3.78
CA ALA A 35 2.38 16.39 3.34
C ALA A 35 2.84 15.47 4.48
N LYS A 36 2.86 15.93 5.73
CA LYS A 36 3.27 15.09 6.88
C LYS A 36 2.08 14.29 7.40
N PHE A 37 2.24 12.97 7.39
CA PHE A 37 1.23 12.02 7.89
C PHE A 37 1.82 11.12 8.96
N ASN A 38 0.98 10.72 9.92
CA ASN A 38 1.28 9.71 10.92
C ASN A 38 0.12 8.72 10.95
N PHE A 39 0.34 7.52 10.40
CA PHE A 39 -0.64 6.44 10.37
C PHE A 39 -0.51 5.57 11.62
N ARG A 40 -1.64 5.10 12.16
CA ARG A 40 -1.70 4.39 13.45
C ARG A 40 -2.52 3.11 13.32
N ALA A 41 -2.09 2.07 14.02
CA ALA A 41 -2.78 0.79 14.13
C ALA A 41 -2.67 0.28 15.57
N LYS A 42 -3.63 -0.56 15.99
CA LYS A 42 -3.59 -1.26 17.29
C LYS A 42 -3.74 -2.75 17.08
N GLY A 43 -2.88 -3.54 17.71
CA GLY A 43 -2.91 -5.00 17.69
C GLY A 43 -3.51 -5.58 18.97
N LYS A 44 -4.16 -6.75 18.85
CA LYS A 44 -4.61 -7.55 20.00
C LYS A 44 -4.46 -9.03 19.67
N TRP A 45 -3.80 -9.77 20.56
CA TRP A 45 -3.77 -11.23 20.52
C TRP A 45 -5.14 -11.82 20.89
N ILE A 46 -5.51 -12.92 20.24
CA ILE A 46 -6.77 -13.62 20.49
C ILE A 46 -6.48 -15.02 21.07
N ASN A 47 -5.87 -15.91 20.30
CA ASN A 47 -5.47 -17.25 20.71
C ASN A 47 -4.50 -17.86 19.70
N GLY A 48 -3.55 -18.71 20.11
CA GLY A 48 -2.60 -19.32 19.17
C GLY A 48 -1.89 -18.28 18.28
N GLY A 49 -1.81 -18.56 16.97
CA GLY A 49 -1.36 -17.60 15.95
C GLY A 49 -2.38 -16.48 15.63
N HIS A 50 -3.64 -16.68 16.03
CA HIS A 50 -4.73 -15.75 15.72
C HIS A 50 -4.60 -14.43 16.47
N ASN A 51 -4.54 -13.34 15.70
CA ASN A 51 -4.48 -11.97 16.19
C ASN A 51 -5.22 -10.99 15.28
N ARG A 52 -5.57 -9.84 15.86
CA ARG A 52 -6.34 -8.79 15.20
C ARG A 52 -5.58 -7.47 15.17
N THR A 53 -5.70 -6.75 14.07
CA THR A 53 -5.21 -5.37 13.92
C THR A 53 -6.37 -4.47 13.54
N THR A 54 -6.49 -3.34 14.22
CA THR A 54 -7.50 -2.32 13.95
C THR A 54 -6.84 -1.02 13.48
N VAL A 55 -7.30 -0.47 12.36
CA VAL A 55 -6.88 0.82 11.82
C VAL A 55 -8.07 1.77 11.78
N ASN A 56 -7.95 2.92 12.45
CA ASN A 56 -9.07 3.86 12.60
C ASN A 56 -8.64 5.31 12.46
N GLU A 57 -7.59 5.69 13.17
CA GLU A 57 -7.16 7.08 13.34
C GLU A 57 -5.81 7.32 12.65
N PHE A 58 -5.60 8.54 12.16
CA PHE A 58 -4.32 8.99 11.62
C PHE A 58 -4.23 10.51 11.71
N TYR A 59 -3.02 11.05 11.74
CA TYR A 59 -2.78 12.48 11.55
C TYR A 59 -2.31 12.74 10.13
N GLY A 60 -2.75 13.84 9.53
CA GLY A 60 -2.36 14.27 8.18
C GLY A 60 -2.90 15.65 7.88
N ALA A 61 -2.35 16.33 6.86
CA ALA A 61 -2.84 17.65 6.45
C ALA A 61 -3.05 18.64 7.62
N CYS A 62 -2.14 18.60 8.59
CA CYS A 62 -2.16 19.42 9.80
C CYS A 62 -3.33 19.19 10.79
N GLN A 63 -3.98 18.02 10.77
CA GLN A 63 -5.06 17.69 11.71
C GLN A 63 -5.17 16.17 11.98
N ASP A 64 -5.86 15.81 13.07
CA ASP A 64 -6.22 14.41 13.35
C ASP A 64 -7.52 14.02 12.65
N PHE A 65 -7.52 12.80 12.12
CA PHE A 65 -8.66 12.19 11.46
C PHE A 65 -9.05 10.89 12.16
N LYS A 66 -10.36 10.65 12.20
CA LYS A 66 -10.97 9.41 12.66
C LYS A 66 -11.98 8.92 11.64
N ARG A 67 -11.90 7.66 11.24
CA ARG A 67 -12.87 7.06 10.32
C ARG A 67 -14.20 6.84 11.05
N SER A 68 -15.30 6.86 10.30
CA SER A 68 -16.63 6.52 10.83
C SER A 68 -16.73 5.06 11.25
N GLN A 69 -16.01 4.18 10.56
CA GLN A 69 -15.88 2.76 10.91
C GLN A 69 -14.41 2.34 10.82
N PRO A 70 -13.91 1.56 11.80
CA PRO A 70 -12.56 1.04 11.76
C PRO A 70 -12.43 -0.09 10.73
N PHE A 71 -11.26 -0.22 10.11
CA PHE A 71 -10.90 -1.42 9.37
C PHE A 71 -10.27 -2.44 10.34
N VAL A 72 -10.70 -3.69 10.21
CA VAL A 72 -10.24 -4.80 11.04
C VAL A 72 -9.61 -5.85 10.13
N PHE A 73 -8.41 -6.28 10.49
CA PHE A 73 -7.68 -7.34 9.81
C PHE A 73 -7.50 -8.50 10.80
N GLU A 74 -7.76 -9.73 10.36
CA GLU A 74 -7.51 -10.96 11.11
C GLU A 74 -6.31 -11.67 10.49
N LYS A 75 -5.41 -12.20 11.31
CA LYS A 75 -4.23 -12.94 10.88
C LYS A 75 -4.18 -14.19 11.70
N ASP A 76 -3.92 -15.28 11.03
CA ASP A 76 -3.61 -16.56 11.64
C ASP A 76 -2.58 -17.28 10.77
N GLU A 77 -2.21 -18.48 11.15
CA GLU A 77 -1.36 -19.34 10.33
C GLU A 77 -2.18 -20.47 9.69
N PRO A 78 -1.72 -21.07 8.59
CA PRO A 78 -2.27 -22.31 8.11
C PRO A 78 -1.98 -23.47 9.08
N PRO A 79 -2.69 -24.61 9.00
CA PRO A 79 -2.49 -25.76 9.90
C PRO A 79 -1.06 -26.27 9.96
N VAL A 80 -0.34 -26.24 8.83
CA VAL A 80 1.08 -26.65 8.78
C VAL A 80 2.01 -25.72 9.58
N LEU A 81 1.55 -24.51 9.88
CA LEU A 81 2.20 -23.50 10.72
C LEU A 81 1.42 -23.25 12.03
N LEU A 82 0.69 -24.26 12.51
CA LEU A 82 0.05 -24.30 13.83
C LEU A 82 -1.14 -23.35 14.03
N GLY A 83 -1.74 -22.85 12.95
CA GLY A 83 -2.98 -22.07 13.02
C GLY A 83 -4.19 -22.80 12.46
N GLU A 84 -5.30 -22.07 12.32
CA GLU A 84 -6.60 -22.61 11.92
C GLU A 84 -7.20 -21.84 10.72
N ASP A 85 -6.38 -21.09 9.97
CA ASP A 85 -6.80 -20.31 8.80
C ASP A 85 -7.90 -19.25 9.11
N HIS A 86 -7.90 -18.63 10.30
CA HIS A 86 -8.83 -17.53 10.62
C HIS A 86 -8.58 -16.24 9.81
N GLY A 87 -7.45 -16.15 9.13
CA GLY A 87 -7.06 -15.09 8.20
C GLY A 87 -5.71 -15.40 7.57
N ALA A 88 -5.37 -14.73 6.47
CA ALA A 88 -4.05 -14.85 5.85
C ALA A 88 -2.94 -14.54 6.87
N ASN A 89 -1.78 -15.16 6.69
CA ASN A 89 -0.71 -15.01 7.66
C ASN A 89 0.00 -13.65 7.54
N PRO A 90 0.79 -13.24 8.55
CA PRO A 90 1.40 -11.91 8.55
C PRO A 90 2.30 -11.62 7.34
N VAL A 91 3.01 -12.62 6.80
CA VAL A 91 3.89 -12.41 5.63
C VAL A 91 3.08 -12.28 4.33
N GLU A 92 1.94 -12.97 4.20
CA GLU A 92 0.99 -12.77 3.11
C GLU A 92 0.34 -11.38 3.16
N TYR A 93 0.10 -10.83 4.36
CA TYR A 93 -0.34 -9.44 4.52
C TYR A 93 0.69 -8.42 4.00
N VAL A 94 1.99 -8.74 4.01
CA VAL A 94 3.01 -7.90 3.36
C VAL A 94 2.81 -7.88 1.84
N PHE A 95 2.45 -9.01 1.21
CA PHE A 95 2.10 -9.03 -0.22
C PHE A 95 0.86 -8.20 -0.51
N ALA A 96 -0.19 -8.32 0.31
CA ALA A 96 -1.41 -7.52 0.14
C ALA A 96 -1.10 -6.01 0.22
N ALA A 97 -0.26 -5.60 1.17
CA ALA A 97 0.17 -4.20 1.31
C ALA A 97 1.04 -3.73 0.13
N LEU A 98 2.00 -4.56 -0.30
CA LEU A 98 2.89 -4.24 -1.42
C LEU A 98 2.13 -4.14 -2.73
N ASP A 99 1.22 -5.07 -2.99
CA ASP A 99 0.35 -5.10 -4.15
C ASP A 99 -0.50 -3.83 -4.25
N GLY A 100 -1.32 -3.57 -3.23
CA GLY A 100 -2.20 -2.40 -3.21
C GLY A 100 -1.43 -1.10 -3.39
N CYS A 101 -0.23 -1.00 -2.82
CA CYS A 101 0.59 0.19 -2.93
C CYS A 101 1.18 0.38 -4.34
N LEU A 102 1.69 -0.69 -4.97
CA LEU A 102 2.21 -0.63 -6.34
C LEU A 102 1.10 -0.34 -7.35
N ILE A 103 -0.06 -0.99 -7.24
CA ILE A 103 -1.22 -0.72 -8.11
C ILE A 103 -1.69 0.72 -7.93
N THR A 104 -1.87 1.19 -6.69
CA THR A 104 -2.29 2.58 -6.43
C THR A 104 -1.31 3.59 -7.03
N SER A 105 -0.01 3.35 -6.85
CA SER A 105 1.05 4.21 -7.40
C SER A 105 0.99 4.24 -8.93
N LEU A 106 0.82 3.07 -9.57
CA LEU A 106 0.68 2.95 -11.01
C LEU A 106 -0.53 3.73 -11.52
N ILE A 107 -1.71 3.51 -10.92
CA ILE A 107 -2.96 4.15 -11.32
C ILE A 107 -2.90 5.66 -11.15
N TYR A 108 -2.40 6.17 -10.03
CA TYR A 108 -2.29 7.62 -9.78
C TYR A 108 -1.37 8.29 -10.80
N HIS A 109 -0.23 7.68 -11.11
CA HIS A 109 0.70 8.22 -12.09
C HIS A 109 0.20 8.10 -13.54
N ALA A 110 -0.47 7.00 -13.89
CA ALA A 110 -1.13 6.86 -15.18
C ALA A 110 -2.20 7.94 -15.37
N ALA A 111 -3.03 8.13 -14.35
CA ALA A 111 -4.11 9.11 -14.35
C ALA A 111 -3.57 10.55 -14.49
N ALA A 112 -2.52 10.91 -13.73
CA ALA A 112 -1.86 12.21 -13.85
C ALA A 112 -1.21 12.46 -15.23
N LYS A 113 -0.86 11.40 -15.96
CA LYS A 113 -0.32 11.46 -17.33
C LYS A 113 -1.41 11.35 -18.41
N GLY A 114 -2.69 11.23 -18.03
CA GLY A 114 -3.80 11.03 -18.96
C GLY A 114 -3.83 9.65 -19.63
N ILE A 115 -3.07 8.67 -19.13
CA ILE A 115 -3.05 7.30 -19.66
C ILE A 115 -4.20 6.52 -19.04
N LYS A 116 -5.16 6.10 -19.88
CA LYS A 116 -6.29 5.29 -19.44
C LYS A 116 -5.86 3.82 -19.33
N ILE A 117 -6.14 3.22 -18.17
CA ILE A 117 -5.88 1.81 -17.89
C ILE A 117 -7.23 1.07 -17.86
N GLU A 118 -7.32 -0.04 -18.57
CA GLU A 118 -8.52 -0.88 -18.60
C GLU A 118 -8.47 -1.99 -17.56
N GLU A 119 -7.29 -2.57 -17.35
CA GLU A 119 -7.07 -3.68 -16.41
C GLU A 119 -5.63 -3.68 -15.90
N VAL A 120 -5.46 -4.04 -14.63
CA VAL A 120 -4.18 -4.32 -14.00
C VAL A 120 -4.34 -5.59 -13.17
N GLU A 121 -3.50 -6.57 -13.43
CA GLU A 121 -3.33 -7.78 -12.62
C GLU A 121 -1.89 -7.86 -12.16
N THR A 122 -1.68 -8.39 -10.96
CA THR A 122 -0.38 -8.58 -10.35
C THR A 122 -0.26 -9.99 -9.76
N SER A 123 0.97 -10.50 -9.71
CA SER A 123 1.27 -11.77 -9.04
C SER A 123 2.55 -11.64 -8.22
N PHE A 124 2.53 -12.19 -7.01
CA PHE A 124 3.63 -12.13 -6.04
C PHE A 124 4.09 -13.53 -5.66
N SER A 125 5.39 -13.70 -5.48
CA SER A 125 5.97 -14.89 -4.87
C SER A 125 7.21 -14.50 -4.08
N GLY A 126 7.45 -15.14 -2.94
CA GLY A 126 8.68 -14.97 -2.18
C GLY A 126 8.90 -16.14 -1.25
N ASP A 127 10.17 -16.46 -1.05
CA ASP A 127 10.61 -17.59 -0.24
C ASP A 127 10.99 -17.12 1.17
N VAL A 128 10.54 -17.87 2.18
CA VAL A 128 10.91 -17.69 3.60
C VAL A 128 11.51 -19.00 4.09
N ASN A 129 12.62 -18.90 4.81
CA ASN A 129 13.25 -20.06 5.42
C ASN A 129 13.01 -20.05 6.94
N LEU A 130 12.24 -21.03 7.41
CA LEU A 130 11.81 -21.11 8.81
C LEU A 130 12.96 -21.35 9.79
N HIS A 131 14.14 -21.77 9.35
CA HIS A 131 15.31 -21.88 10.23
C HIS A 131 15.66 -20.55 10.90
N GLY A 132 15.50 -19.41 10.21
CA GLY A 132 15.69 -18.10 10.81
C GLY A 132 14.63 -17.79 11.86
N PHE A 133 13.35 -17.88 11.50
CA PHE A 133 12.23 -17.61 12.42
C PHE A 133 12.26 -18.50 13.68
N LEU A 134 12.64 -19.77 13.54
CA LEU A 134 12.71 -20.73 14.64
C LEU A 134 14.02 -20.63 15.44
N GLY A 135 14.94 -19.74 15.09
CA GLY A 135 16.23 -19.57 15.77
C GLY A 135 17.17 -20.77 15.62
N LEU A 136 17.04 -21.53 14.54
CA LEU A 136 17.86 -22.71 14.24
C LEU A 136 19.15 -22.36 13.48
N ASP A 137 19.18 -21.20 12.80
CA ASP A 137 20.38 -20.67 12.12
C ASP A 137 20.35 -19.13 12.10
N GLU A 138 21.28 -18.52 12.84
CA GLU A 138 21.45 -17.06 12.96
C GLU A 138 21.91 -16.37 11.67
N ASN A 139 22.40 -17.12 10.67
CA ASN A 139 22.81 -16.55 9.39
C ASN A 139 21.65 -16.43 8.40
N ILE A 140 20.50 -17.02 8.71
CA ILE A 140 19.31 -17.01 7.87
C ILE A 140 18.37 -15.90 8.34
N ARG A 141 18.02 -14.97 7.43
CA ARG A 141 17.08 -13.90 7.74
C ARG A 141 15.68 -14.44 8.00
N ASN A 142 14.94 -13.78 8.90
CA ASN A 142 13.59 -14.22 9.29
C ASN A 142 12.50 -13.91 8.26
N GLY A 143 12.71 -12.89 7.42
CA GLY A 143 11.75 -12.46 6.40
C GLY A 143 12.04 -13.05 5.02
N TYR A 144 11.32 -12.57 3.99
CA TYR A 144 11.52 -12.99 2.61
C TYR A 144 12.98 -12.83 2.15
N GLU A 145 13.52 -13.86 1.51
CA GLU A 145 14.84 -13.82 0.86
C GLU A 145 14.80 -12.94 -0.39
N LYS A 146 13.75 -13.12 -1.19
CA LYS A 146 13.48 -12.35 -2.40
C LYS A 146 11.99 -12.34 -2.69
N ILE A 147 11.46 -11.20 -3.10
CA ILE A 147 10.09 -11.07 -3.60
C ILE A 147 10.16 -10.84 -5.12
N LYS A 148 9.35 -11.58 -5.87
CA LYS A 148 9.13 -11.38 -7.31
C LYS A 148 7.73 -10.83 -7.51
N VAL A 149 7.62 -9.81 -8.35
CA VAL A 149 6.36 -9.17 -8.70
C VAL A 149 6.24 -9.12 -10.22
N SER A 150 5.10 -9.52 -10.76
CA SER A 150 4.80 -9.39 -12.19
C SER A 150 3.52 -8.58 -12.39
N PHE A 151 3.51 -7.74 -13.43
CA PHE A 151 2.36 -6.93 -13.84
C PHE A 151 1.84 -7.41 -15.19
N LYS A 152 0.52 -7.50 -15.31
CA LYS A 152 -0.18 -7.65 -16.59
C LYS A 152 -1.17 -6.49 -16.70
N ILE A 153 -0.98 -5.66 -17.73
CA ILE A 153 -1.69 -4.39 -17.88
C ILE A 153 -2.35 -4.36 -19.26
N ARG A 154 -3.63 -4.00 -19.30
CA ARG A 154 -4.37 -3.71 -20.54
C ARG A 154 -4.67 -2.22 -20.60
N ALA A 155 -4.19 -1.55 -21.65
CA ALA A 155 -4.37 -0.13 -21.88
C ALA A 155 -4.10 0.21 -23.35
N ASP A 156 -4.77 1.25 -23.85
CA ASP A 156 -4.48 1.84 -25.16
C ASP A 156 -3.26 2.78 -25.07
N ALA A 157 -2.08 2.19 -24.87
CA ALA A 157 -0.80 2.89 -24.80
C ALA A 157 0.36 1.99 -25.26
N PRO A 158 1.43 2.55 -25.83
CA PRO A 158 2.62 1.79 -26.20
C PRO A 158 3.24 1.03 -25.02
N ARG A 159 3.79 -0.16 -25.26
CA ARG A 159 4.37 -1.02 -24.24
C ARG A 159 5.46 -0.31 -23.43
N GLU A 160 6.25 0.53 -24.09
CA GLU A 160 7.32 1.31 -23.47
C GLU A 160 6.76 2.28 -22.42
N LYS A 161 5.60 2.90 -22.70
CA LYS A 161 4.91 3.77 -21.74
C LYS A 161 4.37 2.99 -20.55
N LEU A 162 3.90 1.77 -20.76
CA LEU A 162 3.48 0.90 -19.65
C LEU A 162 4.67 0.46 -18.80
N GLN A 163 5.82 0.16 -19.40
CA GLN A 163 7.06 -0.13 -18.67
C GLN A 163 7.54 1.07 -17.84
N GLU A 164 7.52 2.27 -18.42
CA GLU A 164 7.79 3.51 -17.68
C GLU A 164 6.86 3.69 -16.48
N LEU A 165 5.57 3.35 -16.63
CA LEU A 165 4.60 3.41 -15.53
C LEU A 165 4.91 2.41 -14.42
N VAL A 166 5.27 1.16 -14.75
CA VAL A 166 5.66 0.15 -13.73
C VAL A 166 6.91 0.60 -12.98
N GLN A 167 7.93 1.10 -13.68
CA GLN A 167 9.14 1.63 -13.05
C GLN A 167 8.84 2.82 -12.14
N LEU A 168 7.92 3.70 -12.56
CA LEU A 168 7.50 4.84 -11.76
C LEU A 168 6.72 4.39 -10.52
N ALA A 169 5.83 3.40 -10.65
CA ALA A 169 5.10 2.82 -9.53
C ALA A 169 6.05 2.21 -8.50
N GLN A 170 7.05 1.45 -8.95
CA GLN A 170 8.12 0.91 -8.10
C GLN A 170 8.87 2.04 -7.37
N LYS A 171 9.28 3.08 -8.10
CA LYS A 171 10.06 4.21 -7.55
C LYS A 171 9.27 5.07 -6.55
N ARG A 172 7.94 5.09 -6.64
CA ARG A 172 7.09 6.01 -5.88
C ARG A 172 6.22 5.34 -4.83
N SER A 173 6.17 4.00 -4.81
CA SER A 173 5.42 3.21 -3.84
C SER A 173 6.09 3.24 -2.46
N PRO A 174 5.42 3.79 -1.42
CA PRO A 174 5.96 3.75 -0.06
C PRO A 174 6.16 2.33 0.48
N VAL A 175 5.28 1.37 0.15
CA VAL A 175 5.45 0.00 0.65
C VAL A 175 6.57 -0.74 -0.07
N PHE A 176 6.80 -0.45 -1.36
CA PHE A 176 7.98 -0.97 -2.04
C PHE A 176 9.27 -0.47 -1.34
N ASP A 177 9.32 0.81 -0.98
CA ASP A 177 10.43 1.38 -0.22
C ASP A 177 10.62 0.70 1.15
N ILE A 178 9.55 0.55 1.94
CA ILE A 178 9.57 -0.14 3.25
C ILE A 178 10.13 -1.56 3.15
N VAL A 179 9.75 -2.31 2.10
CA VAL A 179 10.14 -3.72 1.93
C VAL A 179 11.55 -3.87 1.35
N SER A 180 12.00 -2.92 0.52
CA SER A 180 13.28 -3.02 -0.20
C SER A 180 14.44 -2.32 0.50
N ASN A 181 14.17 -1.47 1.49
CA ASN A 181 15.18 -0.72 2.24
C ASN A 181 15.09 -0.96 3.75
N PRO A 182 16.21 -0.90 4.51
CA PRO A 182 16.18 -0.93 5.97
C PRO A 182 15.38 0.26 6.53
N THR A 183 14.25 -0.02 7.15
CA THR A 183 13.45 0.97 7.88
C THR A 183 13.67 0.76 9.38
N PRO A 184 14.13 1.77 10.15
CA PRO A 184 14.25 1.65 11.60
C PRO A 184 12.89 1.35 12.23
N VAL A 185 12.83 0.28 13.03
CA VAL A 185 11.64 -0.10 13.81
C VAL A 185 12.06 -0.20 15.26
N GLU A 186 11.51 0.67 16.09
CA GLU A 186 11.72 0.67 17.54
C GLU A 186 10.63 -0.15 18.22
N VAL A 187 11.03 -1.09 19.07
CA VAL A 187 10.13 -1.96 19.83
C VAL A 187 10.53 -1.90 21.29
N SER A 188 9.58 -1.60 22.17
CA SER A 188 9.77 -1.49 23.61
C SER A 188 8.68 -2.23 24.38
N LEU A 189 9.01 -2.70 25.57
CA LEU A 189 8.03 -3.14 26.56
C LEU A 189 7.58 -1.92 27.37
N GLU A 190 6.26 -1.75 27.49
CA GLU A 190 5.63 -0.72 28.35
C GLU A 190 5.37 -1.24 29.76
#